data_AF-A0A9D5TT55-F1
#
_entry.id   AF-A0A9D5TT55-F1
#
_cell.length_a   1.000
_cell.length_b   1.000
_cell.length_c   1.000
_cell.angle_alpha   90.00
_cell.angle_beta   90.00
_cell.angle_gamma   90.00
#
_symmetry.space_group_name_H-M   'P 1'
#
loop_
_entity.id
_entity.type
_entity.pdbx_description
1 polymer ?
#
loop_
_entity_poly.entity_id
_entity_poly.type
_entity_poly.pdbx_seq_one_letter_code
_entity_poly.pdbx_strand_id
1 'polypeptide(L)'
;MNNFKKDLEKVIILCENELFKRKNNILGESTQEQLEDFIIPELNNLLTMTDKKGFPPKEERFLVSFANAFTVWGWNIQNPTKLFIMLTELNEKYKTLGE
;
A
#
# COMPACT_ATOMS: atom_id res chain seq x y z
N MET A 1 -0.33 12.52 -13.53
CA MET A 1 0.69 12.35 -12.46
C MET A 1 0.28 12.87 -11.08
N ASN A 2 -0.42 14.00 -10.94
CA ASN A 2 -0.77 14.58 -9.63
C ASN A 2 -1.74 13.76 -8.76
N ASN A 3 -2.51 12.82 -9.33
CA ASN A 3 -3.49 12.05 -8.56
C ASN A 3 -2.87 10.83 -7.85
N PHE A 4 -1.94 10.13 -8.51
CA PHE A 4 -1.29 8.96 -7.94
C PHE A 4 -0.44 9.27 -6.72
N LYS A 5 0.41 10.31 -6.80
CA LYS A 5 1.23 10.73 -5.64
C LYS A 5 0.36 11.10 -4.43
N LYS A 6 -0.73 11.84 -4.65
CA LYS A 6 -1.67 12.19 -3.59
C LYS A 6 -2.37 10.97 -2.99
N ASP A 7 -2.74 10.01 -3.83
CA ASP A 7 -3.36 8.78 -3.35
C ASP A 7 -2.36 7.93 -2.56
N LEU A 8 -1.11 7.87 -3.01
CA LEU A 8 -0.02 7.22 -2.28
C LEU A 8 0.22 7.86 -0.90
N GLU A 9 0.30 9.18 -0.81
CA GLU A 9 0.43 9.92 0.44
C GLU A 9 -0.76 9.62 1.39
N LYS A 10 -1.99 9.57 0.88
CA LYS A 10 -3.17 9.21 1.68
C LYS A 10 -3.08 7.77 2.20
N VAL A 11 -2.61 6.84 1.39
CA VAL A 11 -2.44 5.43 1.82
C VAL A 11 -1.36 5.34 2.90
N ILE A 12 -0.25 6.04 2.76
CA ILE A 12 0.81 6.08 3.79
C ILE A 12 0.24 6.60 5.11
N ILE A 13 -0.48 7.73 5.09
CA ILE A 13 -1.15 8.27 6.29
C ILE A 13 -2.13 7.26 6.90
N LEU A 14 -2.87 6.51 6.08
CA LEU A 14 -3.76 5.45 6.57
C LEU A 14 -2.96 4.32 7.24
N CYS A 15 -1.84 3.91 6.65
CA CYS A 15 -0.96 2.88 7.21
C CYS A 15 -0.36 3.32 8.56
N GLU A 16 0.10 4.56 8.67
CA GLU A 16 0.62 5.13 9.91
C GLU A 16 -0.45 5.18 11.01
N ASN A 17 -1.69 5.53 10.66
CA ASN A 17 -2.81 5.50 11.60
C ASN A 17 -3.16 4.08 12.05
N GLU A 18 -3.18 3.10 11.13
CA GLU A 18 -3.36 1.70 11.49
C GLU A 18 -2.22 1.19 12.37
N LEU A 19 -0.98 1.59 12.08
CA LEU A 19 0.19 1.24 12.86
C LEU A 19 0.09 1.77 14.28
N PHE A 20 -0.30 3.04 14.44
CA PHE A 20 -0.55 3.64 15.75
C PHE A 20 -1.58 2.82 16.53
N LYS A 21 -2.68 2.39 15.90
CA LYS A 21 -3.69 1.52 16.53
C LYS A 21 -3.09 0.18 16.97
N ARG A 22 -2.32 -0.50 16.11
CA ARG A 22 -1.68 -1.78 16.43
C ARG A 22 -0.72 -1.67 17.61
N LYS A 23 0.10 -0.60 17.66
CA LYS A 23 1.00 -0.32 18.80
C LYS A 23 0.26 -0.09 20.12
N ASN A 24 -0.99 0.34 20.05
CA ASN A 24 -1.88 0.52 21.21
C ASN A 24 -2.79 -0.70 21.46
N ASN A 25 -2.43 -1.89 20.94
CA ASN A 25 -3.16 -3.14 21.12
C ASN A 25 -4.60 -3.13 20.58
N ILE A 26 -4.95 -2.19 19.70
CA ILE A 26 -6.23 -2.20 19.00
C ILE A 26 -6.10 -3.17 17.84
N LEU A 27 -6.92 -4.21 17.81
CA LEU A 27 -6.89 -5.22 16.74
C LEU A 27 -7.33 -4.64 15.38
N GLY A 28 -6.89 -5.30 14.31
CA GLY A 28 -7.37 -5.08 12.96
C GLY A 28 -6.72 -6.07 12.00
N GLU A 29 -6.95 -5.87 10.71
CA GLU A 29 -6.58 -6.84 9.68
C GLU A 29 -5.06 -6.95 9.46
N SER A 30 -4.35 -5.82 9.48
CA SER A 30 -2.90 -5.77 9.39
C SER A 30 -2.25 -5.93 10.75
N THR A 31 -1.13 -6.66 10.82
CA THR A 31 -0.26 -6.68 12.00
C THR A 31 0.67 -5.46 12.03
N GLN A 32 1.29 -5.20 13.19
CA GLN A 32 2.32 -4.17 13.30
C GLN A 32 3.49 -4.44 12.34
N GLU A 33 4.01 -5.68 12.33
CA GLU A 33 5.13 -6.11 11.47
C GLU A 33 4.82 -5.93 9.98
N GLN A 34 3.62 -6.31 9.54
CA GLN A 34 3.18 -6.12 8.15
C GLN A 34 3.19 -4.65 7.73
N LEU A 35 2.83 -3.74 8.64
CA LEU A 35 2.83 -2.30 8.39
C LEU A 35 4.24 -1.72 8.40
N GLU A 36 5.03 -1.99 9.45
CA GLU A 36 6.35 -1.38 9.65
C GLU A 36 7.42 -1.92 8.72
N ASP A 37 7.42 -3.23 8.49
CA ASP A 37 8.54 -3.89 7.82
C ASP A 37 8.29 -4.11 6.33
N PHE A 38 7.03 -4.01 5.88
CA PHE A 38 6.64 -4.29 4.50
C PHE A 38 5.88 -3.14 3.84
N ILE A 39 4.65 -2.85 4.30
CA ILE A 39 3.74 -1.94 3.58
C ILE A 39 4.30 -0.51 3.55
N ILE A 40 4.61 0.08 4.71
CA ILE A 40 5.06 1.49 4.77
C ILE A 40 6.40 1.68 4.03
N PRO A 41 7.42 0.82 4.20
CA PRO A 41 8.67 0.91 3.42
C PRO A 41 8.44 0.83 1.91
N GLU A 42 7.59 -0.08 1.43
CA GLU A 42 7.28 -0.22 0.01
C GLU A 42 6.64 1.07 -0.53
N LEU A 43 5.63 1.61 0.16
CA LEU A 43 4.94 2.83 -0.26
C LEU A 43 5.86 4.05 -0.25
N ASN A 44 6.76 4.17 0.73
CA ASN A 44 7.76 5.24 0.78
C ASN A 44 8.80 5.14 -0.36
N ASN A 45 9.20 3.91 -0.72
CA ASN A 45 10.05 3.69 -1.87
C ASN A 45 9.34 4.15 -3.17
N LEU A 46 8.08 3.77 -3.33
CA LEU A 46 7.26 4.20 -4.46
C LEU A 46 7.07 5.73 -4.51
N LEU A 47 6.93 6.37 -3.35
CA LEU A 47 6.81 7.83 -3.25
C LEU A 47 8.09 8.50 -3.73
N THR A 48 9.25 7.97 -3.33
CA THR A 48 10.56 8.44 -3.80
C THR A 48 10.71 8.31 -5.32
N MET A 49 10.18 7.24 -5.93
CA MET A 49 10.17 7.07 -7.39
C MET A 49 9.33 8.14 -8.09
N THR A 50 8.21 8.56 -7.48
CA THR A 50 7.37 9.64 -8.03
C THR A 50 8.12 10.97 -8.13
N ASP A 51 9.01 11.24 -7.16
CA ASP A 51 9.83 12.46 -7.12
C ASP A 51 11.01 12.40 -8.09
N LYS A 52 11.60 11.21 -8.27
CA LYS A 52 12.74 10.98 -9.18
C LYS A 52 12.34 10.80 -10.65
N LYS A 53 11.04 10.89 -10.99
CA LYS A 53 10.47 10.74 -12.35
C LYS A 53 10.83 9.42 -13.06
N GLY A 54 11.00 8.33 -12.32
CA GLY A 54 11.36 7.05 -12.89
C GLY A 54 10.59 5.93 -12.22
N PHE A 55 9.62 5.36 -12.95
CA PHE A 55 9.02 4.08 -12.59
C PHE A 55 9.62 2.99 -13.48
N PRO A 56 9.70 1.74 -12.99
CA PRO A 56 10.09 0.62 -13.82
C PRO A 56 9.13 0.44 -15.02
N PRO A 57 9.47 -0.41 -16.00
CA PRO A 57 8.55 -0.83 -17.06
C PRO A 57 7.20 -1.30 -16.50
N LYS A 58 6.13 -1.15 -17.29
CA LYS A 58 4.75 -1.39 -16.83
C LYS A 58 4.58 -2.81 -16.29
N GLU A 59 5.22 -3.78 -16.93
CA GLU A 59 5.18 -5.20 -16.64
C GLU A 59 5.79 -5.55 -15.27
N GLU A 60 6.62 -4.65 -14.73
CA GLU A 60 7.28 -4.78 -13.43
C GLU A 60 6.56 -3.99 -12.33
N ARG A 61 5.47 -3.29 -12.64
CA ARG A 61 4.74 -2.45 -11.67
C ARG A 61 3.69 -3.25 -10.93
N PHE A 62 4.00 -3.66 -9.71
CA PHE A 62 3.04 -4.23 -8.78
C PHE A 62 3.48 -3.94 -7.34
N LEU A 63 2.52 -3.90 -6.43
CA LEU A 63 2.79 -3.85 -5.00
C LEU A 63 2.94 -5.28 -4.48
N VAL A 64 4.10 -5.60 -3.92
CA VAL A 64 4.38 -6.88 -3.25
C VAL A 64 3.51 -7.02 -2.01
N SER A 65 3.31 -5.94 -1.25
CA SER A 65 2.47 -5.98 -0.06
C SER A 65 1.01 -6.28 -0.40
N PHE A 66 0.53 -5.80 -1.55
CA PHE A 66 -0.78 -6.19 -2.08
C PHE A 66 -0.82 -7.70 -2.36
N ALA A 67 0.15 -8.27 -3.06
CA ALA A 67 0.17 -9.72 -3.33
C ALA A 67 0.20 -10.56 -2.03
N ASN A 68 0.99 -10.15 -1.04
CA ASN A 68 1.08 -10.82 0.25
C ASN A 68 -0.21 -10.71 1.06
N ALA A 69 -0.90 -9.57 1.03
CA ALA A 69 -2.20 -9.40 1.71
C ALA A 69 -3.23 -10.46 1.25
N PHE A 70 -3.23 -10.78 -0.05
CA PHE A 70 -4.17 -11.74 -0.65
C PHE A 70 -3.76 -13.20 -0.44
N THR A 71 -2.46 -13.50 -0.42
CA THR A 71 -1.97 -14.89 -0.55
C THR A 71 -1.28 -15.44 0.68
N VAL A 72 -0.74 -14.57 1.55
CA VAL A 72 0.08 -14.99 2.70
C VAL A 72 -0.53 -14.54 4.02
N TRP A 73 -0.96 -13.29 4.12
CA TRP A 73 -1.39 -12.70 5.38
C TRP A 73 -2.85 -12.99 5.74
N GLY A 74 -3.60 -13.59 4.81
CA GLY A 74 -4.98 -14.03 5.07
C GLY A 74 -5.95 -12.89 5.36
N TRP A 75 -5.72 -11.72 4.75
CA TRP A 75 -6.65 -10.59 4.88
C TRP A 75 -8.02 -10.96 4.30
N ASN A 76 -9.10 -10.41 4.88
CA ASN A 76 -10.45 -10.84 4.59
C ASN A 76 -10.97 -10.23 3.28
N ILE A 77 -10.90 -10.99 2.19
CA ILE A 77 -11.40 -10.55 0.88
C ILE A 77 -12.92 -10.38 0.81
N GLN A 78 -13.69 -11.05 1.67
CA GLN A 78 -15.15 -10.98 1.66
C GLN A 78 -15.67 -9.71 2.34
N ASN A 79 -14.93 -9.22 3.33
CA ASN A 79 -15.22 -7.97 4.03
C ASN A 79 -13.91 -7.17 4.22
N PRO A 80 -13.37 -6.59 3.13
CA PRO A 80 -12.06 -5.99 3.14
C PRO A 80 -12.05 -4.70 3.95
N THR A 81 -10.97 -4.45 4.69
CA THR A 81 -10.80 -3.16 5.37
C THR A 81 -10.58 -2.04 4.36
N LYS A 82 -10.73 -0.80 4.84
CA LYS A 82 -10.38 0.38 4.04
C LYS A 82 -8.92 0.34 3.54
N LEU A 83 -8.00 -0.17 4.35
CA LEU A 83 -6.59 -0.30 3.96
C LEU A 83 -6.43 -1.27 2.79
N PHE A 84 -7.08 -2.44 2.87
CA PHE A 84 -7.10 -3.41 1.78
C PHE A 84 -7.60 -2.80 0.47
N ILE A 85 -8.76 -2.14 0.52
CA ILE A 85 -9.38 -1.51 -0.66
C ILE A 85 -8.43 -0.48 -1.26
N MET A 86 -7.84 0.38 -0.43
CA MET A 86 -6.95 1.43 -0.93
C MET A 86 -5.63 0.89 -1.49
N LEU A 87 -5.06 -0.18 -0.92
CA LEU A 87 -3.90 -0.85 -1.51
C LEU A 87 -4.22 -1.48 -2.88
N THR A 88 -5.43 -2.02 -3.02
CA THR A 88 -5.93 -2.56 -4.29
C THR A 88 -6.03 -1.47 -5.35
N GLU A 89 -6.72 -0.38 -5.04
CA GLU A 89 -6.86 0.76 -5.95
C GLU A 89 -5.51 1.38 -6.32
N LEU A 90 -4.60 1.48 -5.35
CA LEU A 90 -3.26 2.02 -5.56
C LEU A 90 -2.43 1.11 -6.49
N ASN A 91 -2.49 -0.20 -6.30
CA ASN A 91 -1.82 -1.17 -7.16
C ASN A 91 -2.32 -1.10 -8.61
N GLU A 92 -3.62 -1.00 -8.82
CA GLU A 92 -4.19 -0.89 -10.18
C GLU A 92 -3.84 0.45 -10.85
N LYS A 93 -3.83 1.55 -10.08
CA LYS A 93 -3.33 2.85 -10.59
C LYS A 93 -1.85 2.81 -10.92
N TYR A 94 -1.05 2.09 -10.13
CA TYR A 94 0.40 1.98 -10.38
C TYR A 94 0.68 1.24 -11.69
N LYS A 95 -0.05 0.14 -11.95
CA LYS A 95 0.03 -0.63 -13.19
C LYS A 95 -0.36 0.15 -14.45
N THR A 96 -1.28 1.10 -14.34
CA THR A 96 -1.81 1.87 -15.48
C THR A 96 -1.17 3.25 -15.62
N LEU A 97 -0.15 3.55 -14.81
CA LEU A 97 0.42 4.90 -14.74
C LEU A 97 1.14 5.30 -16.05
N GLY A 98 0.63 6.31 -16.73
CA GLY A 98 1.20 6.80 -17.99
C GLY A 98 0.59 6.20 -19.26
N GLU A 99 -0.51 5.46 -19.13
CA GLU A 99 -1.55 5.38 -20.18
C GLU A 99 -2.26 6.73 -20.35
#